data_AF-A0A353DLT4-F1
#
_entry.id   AF-A0A353DLT4-F1
#
_cell.length_a   1.000
_cell.length_b   1.000
_cell.length_c   1.000
_cell.angle_alpha   90.00
_cell.angle_beta   90.00
_cell.angle_gamma   90.00
#
_symmetry.space_group_name_H-M   'P 1'
#
loop_
_entity.id
_entity.type
_entity.pdbx_description
1 polymer ?
#
loop_
_entity_poly.entity_id
_entity_poly.type
_entity_poly.pdbx_seq_one_letter_code
_entity_poly.pdbx_strand_id
1 'polypeptide(L)'
;MINDFLINTLGKMKDSLKGSSFLKAIKNGDIPLSTIYSEVELKIRLDELFICLEKILSIANKPHFQSSKEDVIKLSVSASAISSDQFLKTIKQPSLWRENDNGVYPEKVYTSEKTETINIYENRFIILLLSKIVDEVTFINQEYNSNHQALISRMTSKSLTFESTSPFSYFDFLEFPYDFKISSPKNDNELESKLLKIQSMIAVIKQTNFYCLLSKLPPIEFINPTNILIHELSYNYCYKFYVKNFLNKTENNDNLYYDFVILTLLSVLPFPVDDKRVNLRFDEYDRLRFEPSRVKIGNVILRLSEDKKGLGFILNTLIADNGGKIIDYSTYYLLVSKNYNSENMAIINNALREKQNRFDDCFIITLNNTTLNQDHILNIRFSNNSFKLIWENFVKQMTFFIDVEDDSYYLNNCPVCGSDLIIKGNQEKVCFTCKSHFHLTDIGGKKRLWVNSFFKKDYSKEA
;
A
#
# COMPACT_ATOMS: atom_id res chain seq x y z
N MET A 1 4.18 9.69 10.62
CA MET A 1 5.40 10.12 9.91
C MET A 1 5.20 10.21 8.41
N ILE A 2 4.79 9.13 7.71
CA ILE A 2 4.34 9.22 6.30
C ILE A 2 3.31 10.33 6.12
N ASN A 3 2.30 10.35 6.99
CA ASN A 3 1.27 11.38 6.94
C ASN A 3 1.83 12.76 7.29
N ASP A 4 2.85 12.86 8.15
CA ASP A 4 3.46 14.14 8.52
C ASP A 4 4.28 14.71 7.35
N PHE A 5 5.01 13.86 6.63
CA PHE A 5 5.68 14.21 5.40
C PHE A 5 4.67 14.67 4.35
N LEU A 6 3.64 13.87 4.09
CA LEU A 6 2.60 14.22 3.13
C LEU A 6 1.84 15.51 3.50
N ILE A 7 1.54 15.73 4.78
CA ILE A 7 0.90 16.96 5.29
C ILE A 7 1.84 18.15 5.13
N ASN A 8 3.13 18.00 5.41
CA ASN A 8 4.13 19.06 5.20
C ASN A 8 4.26 19.39 3.71
N THR A 9 4.35 18.38 2.84
CA THR A 9 4.35 18.55 1.39
C THR A 9 3.11 19.29 0.93
N LEU A 10 1.92 18.90 1.40
CA LEU A 10 0.65 19.58 1.09
C LEU A 10 0.62 21.03 1.61
N GLY A 11 1.14 21.29 2.81
CA GLY A 11 1.29 22.66 3.34
C GLY A 11 2.13 23.53 2.41
N LYS A 12 3.32 23.05 2.02
CA LYS A 12 4.19 23.76 1.09
C LYS A 12 3.61 23.90 -0.32
N MET A 13 2.80 22.93 -0.78
CA MET A 13 2.05 23.06 -2.04
C MET A 13 1.06 24.20 -1.96
N LYS A 14 0.27 24.27 -0.89
CA LYS A 14 -0.72 25.34 -0.67
C LYS A 14 -0.04 26.71 -0.61
N ASP A 15 1.13 26.80 0.00
CA ASP A 15 1.90 28.05 0.06
C ASP A 15 2.51 28.42 -1.30
N SER A 16 3.02 27.45 -2.05
CA SER A 16 3.58 27.67 -3.39
C SER A 16 2.51 28.10 -4.40
N LEU A 17 1.29 27.55 -4.31
CA LEU A 17 0.16 27.98 -5.15
C LEU A 17 -0.29 29.43 -4.89
N LYS A 18 -0.02 29.97 -3.69
CA LYS A 18 -0.30 31.38 -3.35
C LYS A 18 0.81 32.33 -3.81
N GLY A 19 1.99 31.80 -4.15
CA GLY A 19 3.23 32.55 -4.40
C GLY A 19 3.69 32.55 -5.86
N SER A 20 5.01 32.41 -6.07
CA SER A 20 5.64 32.29 -7.40
C SER A 20 5.28 30.95 -8.08
N SER A 21 5.56 30.87 -9.39
CA SER A 21 5.02 29.80 -10.24
C SER A 21 5.31 28.38 -9.71
N PHE A 22 4.27 27.57 -9.56
CA PHE A 22 4.25 26.28 -8.85
C PHE A 22 5.30 25.29 -9.38
N LEU A 23 5.53 25.24 -10.70
CA LEU A 23 6.58 24.38 -11.28
C LEU A 23 7.99 24.87 -10.98
N LYS A 24 8.20 26.18 -10.77
CA LYS A 24 9.51 26.68 -10.32
C LYS A 24 9.78 26.25 -8.89
N ALA A 25 8.79 26.29 -8.00
CA ALA A 25 8.92 25.80 -6.63
C ALA A 25 9.26 24.30 -6.59
N ILE A 26 8.64 23.50 -7.49
CA ILE A 26 8.97 22.07 -7.66
C ILE A 26 10.43 21.90 -8.14
N LYS A 27 10.84 22.62 -9.19
CA LYS A 27 12.18 22.50 -9.79
C LYS A 27 13.31 23.02 -8.89
N ASN A 28 13.03 24.04 -8.09
CA ASN A 28 13.98 24.61 -7.13
C ASN A 28 14.14 23.73 -5.88
N GLY A 29 13.26 22.74 -5.68
CA GLY A 29 13.29 21.85 -4.52
C GLY A 29 12.65 22.44 -3.26
N ASP A 30 11.85 23.51 -3.39
CA ASP A 30 11.16 24.14 -2.27
C ASP A 30 10.11 23.19 -1.65
N ILE A 31 9.54 22.31 -2.49
CA ILE A 31 8.62 21.23 -2.13
C ILE A 31 9.42 19.92 -1.99
N PRO A 32 9.42 19.27 -0.81
CA PRO A 32 10.16 18.03 -0.61
C PRO A 32 9.47 16.88 -1.37
N LEU A 33 10.19 16.33 -2.36
CA LEU A 33 9.75 15.16 -3.15
C LEU A 33 10.45 13.86 -2.73
N SER A 34 11.60 13.97 -2.08
CA SER A 34 12.36 12.84 -1.55
C SER A 34 12.88 13.17 -0.17
N THR A 35 12.93 12.17 0.69
CA THR A 35 13.41 12.13 2.10
C THR A 35 12.32 12.27 3.18
N ILE A 36 12.11 11.19 3.93
CA ILE A 36 11.42 11.20 5.22
C ILE A 36 12.42 11.11 6.38
N TYR A 37 13.61 10.53 6.18
CA TYR A 37 14.50 10.16 7.29
C TYR A 37 15.93 10.68 7.10
N SER A 38 16.40 11.43 8.09
CA SER A 38 17.79 11.28 8.52
C SER A 38 17.95 9.93 9.24
N GLU A 39 19.11 9.26 9.11
CA GLU A 39 19.40 7.99 9.84
C GLU A 39 19.12 8.12 11.36
N VAL A 40 19.34 9.34 11.89
CA VAL A 40 19.11 9.69 13.30
C VAL A 40 17.63 9.63 13.68
N GLU A 41 16.74 10.20 12.86
CA GLU A 41 15.29 10.17 13.12
C GLU A 41 14.72 8.75 13.03
N LEU A 42 15.23 7.95 12.08
CA LEU A 42 14.83 6.55 11.94
C LEU A 42 15.23 5.75 13.18
N LYS A 43 16.44 5.97 13.70
CA LYS A 43 16.92 5.33 14.94
C LYS A 43 16.03 5.68 16.14
N ILE A 44 15.72 6.97 16.33
CA ILE A 44 14.83 7.43 17.41
C ILE A 44 13.45 6.76 17.28
N ARG A 45 12.93 6.65 16.06
CA ARG A 45 11.62 6.04 15.82
C ARG A 45 11.61 4.55 16.12
N LEU A 46 12.64 3.82 15.71
CA LEU A 46 12.78 2.40 16.04
C LEU A 46 12.86 2.20 17.56
N ASP A 47 13.53 3.09 18.29
CA ASP A 47 13.59 3.04 19.75
C ASP A 47 12.21 3.29 20.38
N GLU A 48 11.43 4.26 19.89
CA GLU A 48 10.03 4.46 20.34
C GLU A 48 9.15 3.22 20.08
N LEU A 49 9.26 2.60 18.90
CA LEU A 49 8.52 1.39 18.54
C LEU A 49 8.91 0.20 19.41
N PHE A 50 10.22 0.04 19.67
CA PHE A 50 10.75 -1.02 20.51
C PHE A 50 10.20 -0.92 21.94
N ILE A 51 10.25 0.26 22.57
CA ILE A 51 9.70 0.48 23.91
C ILE A 51 8.20 0.18 23.95
N CYS A 52 7.44 0.60 22.94
CA CYS A 52 6.01 0.30 22.89
C CYS A 52 5.74 -1.20 22.80
N LEU A 53 6.50 -1.94 22.00
CA LEU A 53 6.38 -3.38 21.87
C LEU A 53 6.77 -4.13 23.16
N GLU A 54 7.75 -3.64 23.91
CA GLU A 54 8.04 -4.19 25.25
C GLU A 54 6.85 -4.05 26.21
N LYS A 55 6.14 -2.91 26.16
CA LYS A 55 4.91 -2.72 26.96
C LYS A 55 3.78 -3.63 26.49
N ILE A 56 3.62 -3.81 25.18
CA ILE A 56 2.66 -4.76 24.62
C ILE A 56 2.98 -6.20 25.05
N LEU A 57 4.25 -6.60 25.02
CA LEU A 57 4.69 -7.91 25.47
C LEU A 57 4.44 -8.10 26.97
N SER A 58 4.69 -7.07 27.79
CA SER A 58 4.35 -7.08 29.21
C SER A 58 2.86 -7.27 29.44
N ILE A 59 2.00 -6.66 28.63
CA ILE A 59 0.55 -6.84 28.67
C ILE A 59 0.18 -8.26 28.22
N ALA A 60 0.76 -8.76 27.14
CA ALA A 60 0.48 -10.11 26.63
C ALA A 60 0.83 -11.21 27.66
N ASN A 61 1.88 -10.99 28.46
CA ASN A 61 2.30 -11.91 29.52
C ASN A 61 1.41 -11.82 30.77
N LYS A 62 0.84 -10.64 31.07
CA LYS A 62 -0.05 -10.41 32.22
C LYS A 62 -1.24 -9.54 31.79
N PRO A 63 -2.19 -10.10 31.02
CA PRO A 63 -3.31 -9.34 30.49
C PRO A 63 -4.31 -9.03 31.58
N HIS A 64 -5.10 -7.98 31.38
CA HIS A 64 -6.18 -7.67 32.30
C HIS A 64 -7.36 -8.59 32.02
N PHE A 65 -7.94 -9.17 33.06
CA PHE A 65 -9.12 -10.03 32.98
C PHE A 65 -10.32 -9.31 33.57
N GLN A 66 -11.47 -9.44 32.92
CA GLN A 66 -12.73 -9.06 33.53
C GLN A 66 -13.31 -10.29 34.22
N SER A 67 -13.44 -10.22 35.54
CA SER A 67 -14.14 -11.26 36.31
C SER A 67 -15.64 -10.97 36.31
N SER A 68 -16.43 -11.89 35.77
CA SER A 68 -17.88 -11.88 35.91
C SER A 68 -18.31 -13.01 36.83
N LYS A 69 -19.41 -12.81 37.57
CA LYS A 69 -20.03 -13.86 38.39
C LYS A 69 -21.22 -14.39 37.61
N GLU A 70 -21.13 -15.62 37.15
CA GLU A 70 -22.24 -16.31 36.51
C GLU A 70 -22.85 -17.31 37.50
N ASP A 71 -24.18 -17.40 37.50
CA ASP A 71 -24.90 -18.40 38.30
C ASP A 71 -24.82 -19.76 37.60
N VAL A 72 -24.05 -20.68 38.16
CA VAL A 72 -23.84 -22.04 37.67
C VAL A 72 -24.48 -23.04 38.62
N ILE A 73 -25.07 -24.10 38.08
CA ILE A 73 -25.67 -25.19 38.86
C ILE A 73 -24.56 -26.20 39.21
N LYS A 74 -24.30 -26.37 40.51
CA LYS A 74 -23.32 -27.34 41.03
C LYS A 74 -23.97 -28.27 42.04
N LEU A 75 -23.30 -29.39 42.35
CA LEU A 75 -23.74 -30.27 43.44
C LEU A 75 -23.67 -29.49 44.75
N SER A 76 -24.66 -29.69 45.62
CA SER A 76 -24.76 -28.98 46.91
C SER A 76 -23.52 -29.14 47.79
N VAL A 77 -22.85 -30.30 47.70
CA VAL A 77 -21.60 -30.61 48.42
C VAL A 77 -20.41 -29.77 47.93
N SER A 78 -20.41 -29.37 46.66
CA SER A 78 -19.33 -28.60 46.02
C SER A 78 -19.56 -27.08 46.06
N ALA A 79 -20.69 -26.65 46.61
CA ALA A 79 -21.06 -25.24 46.72
C ALA A 79 -20.41 -24.61 47.95
N SER A 80 -19.70 -23.48 47.77
CA SER A 80 -19.04 -22.79 48.88
C SER A 80 -19.98 -21.85 49.63
N ALA A 81 -20.54 -20.84 48.95
CA ALA A 81 -21.47 -19.88 49.52
C ALA A 81 -22.59 -19.57 48.52
N ILE A 82 -23.83 -19.64 49.00
CA ILE A 82 -25.06 -19.42 48.22
C ILE A 82 -25.70 -18.12 48.70
N SER A 83 -26.00 -17.20 47.79
CA SER A 83 -26.72 -15.96 48.12
C SER A 83 -28.22 -16.22 48.32
N SER A 84 -28.93 -15.31 48.99
CA SER A 84 -30.38 -15.44 49.19
C SER A 84 -31.16 -15.54 47.87
N ASP A 85 -30.72 -14.85 46.82
CA ASP A 85 -31.34 -14.92 45.49
C ASP A 85 -31.08 -16.27 44.81
N GLN A 86 -29.84 -16.80 44.88
CA GLN A 86 -29.49 -18.11 44.36
C GLN A 86 -30.23 -19.25 45.07
N PHE A 87 -30.46 -19.10 46.38
CA PHE A 87 -31.27 -20.02 47.15
C PHE A 87 -32.73 -20.00 46.69
N LEU A 88 -33.31 -18.81 46.48
CA LEU A 88 -34.67 -18.67 45.94
C LEU A 88 -34.80 -19.25 44.53
N LYS A 89 -33.80 -19.07 43.66
CA LYS A 89 -33.75 -19.71 42.33
C LYS A 89 -33.70 -21.24 42.44
N THR A 90 -32.96 -21.76 43.40
CA THR A 90 -32.84 -23.20 43.65
C THR A 90 -34.16 -23.80 44.16
N ILE A 91 -34.87 -23.12 45.06
CA ILE A 91 -36.20 -23.55 45.53
C ILE A 91 -37.21 -23.60 44.39
N LYS A 92 -37.18 -22.61 43.48
CA LYS A 92 -38.11 -22.52 42.35
C LYS A 92 -37.94 -23.62 41.30
N GLN A 93 -36.85 -24.41 41.34
CA GLN A 93 -36.61 -25.51 40.41
C GLN A 93 -36.68 -26.87 41.12
N PRO A 94 -37.81 -27.59 41.02
CA PRO A 94 -37.99 -28.89 41.67
C PRO A 94 -36.98 -29.96 41.23
N SER A 95 -36.47 -29.87 39.99
CA SER A 95 -35.51 -30.83 39.42
C SER A 95 -34.15 -30.85 40.10
N LEU A 96 -33.86 -29.88 40.97
CA LEU A 96 -32.61 -29.80 41.72
C LEU A 96 -32.68 -30.49 43.10
N TRP A 97 -33.87 -30.97 43.49
CA TRP A 97 -34.15 -31.59 44.78
C TRP A 97 -34.35 -33.09 44.63
N ARG A 98 -33.93 -33.85 45.65
CA ARG A 98 -34.18 -35.28 45.78
C ARG A 98 -34.79 -35.60 47.14
N GLU A 99 -35.58 -36.66 47.17
CA GLU A 99 -36.12 -37.24 48.40
C GLU A 99 -35.28 -38.45 48.82
N ASN A 100 -34.96 -38.51 50.11
CA ASN A 100 -34.52 -39.71 50.80
C ASN A 100 -35.51 -40.02 51.95
N ASP A 101 -35.34 -41.16 52.61
CA ASP A 101 -36.19 -41.60 53.75
C ASP A 101 -36.27 -40.58 54.91
N ASN A 102 -35.33 -39.64 54.98
CA ASN A 102 -35.25 -38.58 56.00
C ASN A 102 -35.77 -37.20 55.53
N GLY A 103 -36.30 -37.09 54.31
CA GLY A 103 -36.91 -35.87 53.75
C GLY A 103 -36.28 -35.38 52.44
N VAL A 104 -36.69 -34.18 52.03
CA VAL A 104 -36.29 -33.54 50.76
C VAL A 104 -35.01 -32.72 50.96
N TYR A 105 -34.01 -32.90 50.11
CA TYR A 105 -32.75 -32.14 50.13
C TYR A 105 -32.35 -31.68 48.73
N PRO A 106 -31.64 -30.55 48.58
CA PRO A 106 -31.15 -30.11 47.29
C PRO A 106 -29.90 -30.90 46.90
N GLU A 107 -29.98 -31.68 45.82
CA GLU A 107 -28.83 -32.37 45.24
C GLU A 107 -27.93 -31.37 44.51
N LYS A 108 -28.55 -30.40 43.83
CA LYS A 108 -27.87 -29.34 43.08
C LYS A 108 -28.36 -27.98 43.55
N VAL A 109 -27.49 -26.98 43.50
CA VAL A 109 -27.77 -25.62 43.95
C VAL A 109 -27.17 -24.63 42.96
N TYR A 110 -27.82 -23.47 42.81
CA TYR A 110 -27.23 -22.35 42.09
C TYR A 110 -26.10 -21.75 42.93
N THR A 111 -24.93 -21.58 42.30
CA THR A 111 -23.74 -20.99 42.92
C THR A 111 -23.10 -20.01 41.96
N SER A 112 -22.46 -18.95 42.45
CA SER A 112 -21.71 -18.06 41.56
C SER A 112 -20.35 -18.67 41.27
N GLU A 113 -20.04 -18.90 39.99
CA GLU A 113 -18.70 -19.16 39.52
C GLU A 113 -18.09 -17.87 38.97
N LYS A 114 -16.84 -17.60 39.34
CA LYS A 114 -16.09 -16.49 38.75
C LYS A 114 -15.56 -16.97 37.41
N THR A 115 -16.12 -16.46 36.33
CA THR A 115 -15.56 -16.63 34.99
C THR A 115 -14.67 -15.42 34.69
N GLU A 116 -13.46 -15.68 34.22
CA GLU A 116 -12.53 -14.64 33.81
C GLU A 116 -12.47 -14.57 32.29
N THR A 117 -12.80 -13.41 31.74
CA THR A 117 -12.76 -13.19 30.29
C THR A 117 -11.59 -12.29 29.94
N ILE A 118 -10.71 -12.78 29.06
CA ILE A 118 -9.60 -12.01 28.47
C ILE A 118 -10.08 -11.08 27.35
N ASN A 119 -11.27 -11.33 26.79
CA ASN A 119 -11.88 -10.53 25.73
C ASN A 119 -12.50 -9.26 26.30
N ILE A 120 -11.64 -8.32 26.68
CA ILE A 120 -12.03 -6.97 27.08
C ILE A 120 -11.64 -5.96 26.00
N TYR A 121 -12.30 -4.81 26.05
CA TYR A 121 -12.09 -3.71 25.11
C TYR A 121 -10.62 -3.26 25.04
N GLU A 122 -9.94 -3.15 26.17
CA GLU A 122 -8.55 -2.70 26.26
C GLU A 122 -7.56 -3.69 25.65
N ASN A 123 -7.79 -5.00 25.88
CA ASN A 123 -6.97 -6.05 25.30
C ASN A 123 -7.12 -6.08 23.78
N ARG A 124 -8.34 -5.88 23.27
CA ARG A 124 -8.60 -5.73 21.83
C ARG A 124 -7.97 -4.47 21.26
N PHE A 125 -7.93 -3.37 22.00
CA PHE A 125 -7.21 -2.15 21.60
C PHE A 125 -5.71 -2.42 21.41
N ILE A 126 -5.09 -3.22 22.29
CA ILE A 126 -3.67 -3.59 22.15
C ILE A 126 -3.40 -4.38 20.87
N ILE A 127 -4.31 -5.26 20.45
CA ILE A 127 -4.20 -6.00 19.18
C ILE A 127 -4.28 -5.04 17.98
N LEU A 128 -5.18 -4.07 18.03
CA LEU A 128 -5.29 -3.03 17.01
C LEU A 128 -4.02 -2.15 16.94
N LEU A 129 -3.46 -1.78 18.09
CA LEU A 129 -2.20 -1.05 18.13
C LEU A 129 -1.05 -1.88 17.53
N LEU A 130 -0.99 -3.17 17.85
CA LEU A 130 0.00 -4.07 17.30
C LEU A 130 -0.12 -4.18 15.77
N SER A 131 -1.33 -4.27 15.21
CA SER A 131 -1.48 -4.31 13.75
C SER A 131 -0.97 -3.03 13.09
N LYS A 132 -1.28 -1.85 13.66
CA LYS A 132 -0.75 -0.56 13.16
C LYS A 132 0.78 -0.48 13.26
N ILE A 133 1.39 -1.01 14.32
CA ILE A 133 2.85 -1.09 14.45
C ILE A 133 3.45 -2.03 13.41
N VAL A 134 2.82 -3.18 13.15
CA VAL A 134 3.27 -4.13 12.11
C VAL A 134 3.26 -3.46 10.73
N ASP A 135 2.20 -2.71 10.41
CA ASP A 135 2.11 -1.96 9.15
C ASP A 135 3.23 -0.91 9.03
N GLU A 136 3.54 -0.19 10.11
CA GLU A 136 4.62 0.80 10.12
C GLU A 136 6.01 0.15 10.01
N VAL A 137 6.25 -0.97 10.70
CA VAL A 137 7.54 -1.70 10.65
C VAL A 137 7.75 -2.34 9.28
N THR A 138 6.70 -2.90 8.67
CA THR A 138 6.79 -3.44 7.31
C THR A 138 7.12 -2.35 6.31
N PHE A 139 6.52 -1.16 6.44
CA PHE A 139 6.88 0.01 5.65
C PHE A 139 8.36 0.38 5.83
N ILE A 140 8.83 0.57 7.07
CA ILE A 140 10.23 0.94 7.34
C ILE A 140 11.20 -0.11 6.77
N ASN A 141 10.87 -1.40 6.91
CA ASN A 141 11.70 -2.47 6.36
C ASN A 141 11.72 -2.46 4.82
N GLN A 142 10.59 -2.19 4.17
CA GLN A 142 10.54 -2.06 2.71
C GLN A 142 11.34 -0.85 2.22
N GLU A 143 11.29 0.28 2.93
CA GLU A 143 12.09 1.48 2.64
C GLU A 143 13.59 1.19 2.82
N TYR A 144 13.97 0.59 3.95
CA TYR A 144 15.34 0.19 4.26
C TYR A 144 15.88 -0.77 3.18
N ASN A 145 15.15 -1.85 2.86
CA ASN A 145 15.56 -2.81 1.83
C ASN A 145 15.60 -2.21 0.40
N SER A 146 14.85 -1.14 0.13
CA SER A 146 14.97 -0.46 -1.16
C SER A 146 16.23 0.41 -1.28
N ASN A 147 16.72 0.93 -0.15
CA ASN A 147 18.02 1.62 -0.08
C ASN A 147 19.17 0.61 -0.10
N HIS A 148 18.99 -0.52 0.58
CA HIS A 148 19.85 -1.71 0.56
C HIS A 148 19.54 -2.60 -0.63
N GLN A 149 19.82 -2.08 -1.81
CA GLN A 149 19.44 -2.67 -3.10
C GLN A 149 19.84 -4.15 -3.20
N ALA A 150 18.89 -5.05 -3.01
CA ALA A 150 19.03 -6.44 -3.39
C ALA A 150 19.47 -6.49 -4.88
N LEU A 151 20.44 -7.32 -5.22
CA LEU A 151 20.90 -7.53 -6.60
C LEU A 151 19.73 -7.71 -7.58
N ILE A 152 18.67 -8.39 -7.13
CA ILE A 152 17.41 -8.58 -7.85
C ILE A 152 16.70 -7.26 -8.20
N SER A 153 16.67 -6.23 -7.35
CA SER A 153 15.98 -4.97 -7.67
C SER A 153 16.67 -4.16 -8.78
N ARG A 154 18.01 -4.26 -8.89
CA ARG A 154 18.74 -3.73 -10.05
C ARG A 154 18.56 -4.61 -11.29
N MET A 155 18.56 -5.93 -11.12
CA MET A 155 18.39 -6.88 -12.24
C MET A 155 16.96 -6.93 -12.79
N THR A 156 15.92 -6.72 -11.98
CA THR A 156 14.50 -6.81 -12.40
C THR A 156 14.06 -5.66 -13.30
N SER A 157 14.78 -4.54 -13.30
CA SER A 157 14.61 -3.50 -14.33
C SER A 157 14.92 -4.02 -15.75
N LYS A 158 15.59 -5.16 -15.85
CA LYS A 158 15.90 -5.88 -17.08
C LYS A 158 15.66 -7.37 -16.81
N SER A 159 14.39 -7.78 -16.82
CA SER A 159 13.92 -9.19 -16.78
C SER A 159 15.04 -10.21 -16.98
N LEU A 160 15.43 -10.90 -15.89
CA LEU A 160 16.36 -12.03 -15.91
C LEU A 160 15.76 -13.13 -16.79
N THR A 161 16.06 -13.04 -18.08
CA THR A 161 15.73 -14.01 -19.10
C THR A 161 17.07 -14.50 -19.64
N PHE A 162 17.20 -15.81 -19.81
CA PHE A 162 18.38 -16.46 -20.40
C PHE A 162 18.39 -16.27 -21.93
N GLU A 163 18.08 -15.07 -22.39
CA GLU A 163 18.10 -14.66 -23.80
C GLU A 163 19.32 -13.74 -24.05
N SER A 164 19.68 -13.54 -25.33
CA SER A 164 20.87 -12.78 -25.78
C SER A 164 20.92 -11.32 -25.35
N THR A 165 19.88 -10.82 -24.68
CA THR A 165 19.78 -9.47 -24.08
C THR A 165 19.61 -9.53 -22.56
N SER A 166 20.24 -10.50 -21.92
CA SER A 166 20.33 -10.60 -20.47
C SER A 166 21.10 -9.42 -19.87
N PRO A 167 20.83 -8.97 -18.63
CA PRO A 167 21.71 -8.05 -17.90
C PRO A 167 23.17 -8.51 -17.89
N PHE A 168 23.41 -9.82 -17.98
CA PHE A 168 24.74 -10.41 -18.00
C PHE A 168 25.50 -10.20 -19.31
N SER A 169 24.83 -9.85 -20.41
CA SER A 169 25.51 -9.55 -21.69
C SER A 169 26.29 -8.24 -21.65
N TYR A 170 26.05 -7.39 -20.65
CA TYR A 170 26.77 -6.14 -20.44
C TYR A 170 28.04 -6.30 -19.59
N PHE A 171 28.29 -7.49 -19.03
CA PHE A 171 29.51 -7.77 -18.29
C PHE A 171 30.53 -8.46 -19.19
N ASP A 172 31.76 -7.97 -19.14
CA ASP A 172 32.88 -8.57 -19.86
C ASP A 172 33.18 -9.95 -19.29
N PHE A 173 33.16 -10.97 -20.15
CA PHE A 173 33.33 -12.35 -19.74
C PHE A 173 34.68 -12.54 -19.04
N LEU A 174 34.64 -12.97 -17.77
CA LEU A 174 35.80 -13.26 -16.90
C LEU A 174 36.58 -12.05 -16.38
N GLU A 175 36.01 -10.85 -16.41
CA GLU A 175 36.62 -9.70 -15.73
C GLU A 175 36.24 -9.69 -14.24
N PHE A 176 37.14 -10.22 -13.40
CA PHE A 176 36.92 -10.31 -11.95
C PHE A 176 37.74 -9.25 -11.19
N PRO A 177 37.12 -8.50 -10.25
CA PRO A 177 35.70 -8.48 -9.91
C PRO A 177 34.87 -7.67 -10.91
N TYR A 178 33.69 -8.18 -11.27
CA TYR A 178 32.70 -7.39 -12.01
C TYR A 178 32.36 -6.12 -11.21
N ASP A 179 32.37 -4.94 -11.84
CA ASP A 179 32.15 -3.63 -11.18
C ASP A 179 30.69 -3.46 -10.73
N PHE A 180 30.28 -4.23 -9.72
CA PHE A 180 29.07 -4.02 -8.95
C PHE A 180 29.42 -3.10 -7.78
N LYS A 181 29.23 -1.79 -7.96
CA LYS A 181 29.22 -0.84 -6.84
C LYS A 181 27.95 -1.08 -6.02
N ILE A 182 28.03 -2.05 -5.11
CA ILE A 182 27.10 -2.23 -4.01
C ILE A 182 27.58 -1.25 -2.93
N SER A 183 26.97 -0.07 -2.90
CA SER A 183 27.14 0.85 -1.79
C SER A 183 26.55 0.17 -0.56
N SER A 184 27.40 -0.45 0.26
CA SER A 184 27.08 -0.78 1.64
C SER A 184 27.60 0.38 2.49
N PRO A 185 26.73 1.26 3.00
CA PRO A 185 27.14 2.20 4.04
C PRO A 185 27.66 1.40 5.25
N LYS A 186 28.81 1.80 5.79
CA LYS A 186 29.51 1.07 6.86
C LYS A 186 28.79 1.14 8.24
N ASN A 187 27.73 1.93 8.37
CA ASN A 187 27.00 2.17 9.63
C ASN A 187 25.67 1.40 9.76
N ASP A 188 25.31 0.59 8.76
CA ASP A 188 23.97 -0.01 8.66
C ASP A 188 23.69 -1.19 9.58
N ASN A 189 24.75 -1.85 10.07
CA ASN A 189 24.61 -3.05 10.91
C ASN A 189 23.81 -2.79 12.20
N GLU A 190 23.89 -1.58 12.78
CA GLU A 190 23.14 -1.27 14.00
C GLU A 190 21.63 -1.14 13.73
N LEU A 191 21.26 -0.44 12.65
CA LEU A 191 19.87 -0.26 12.23
C LEU A 191 19.23 -1.58 11.81
N GLU A 192 19.93 -2.37 11.01
CA GLU A 192 19.49 -3.71 10.60
C GLU A 192 19.27 -4.60 11.83
N SER A 193 20.21 -4.60 12.78
CA SER A 193 20.07 -5.40 14.01
C SER A 193 18.86 -4.96 14.85
N LYS A 194 18.55 -3.66 14.91
CA LYS A 194 17.36 -3.14 15.61
C LYS A 194 16.08 -3.54 14.89
N LEU A 195 16.02 -3.46 13.57
CA LEU A 195 14.88 -3.90 12.77
C LEU A 195 14.61 -5.39 12.98
N LEU A 196 15.64 -6.23 12.94
CA LEU A 196 15.52 -7.67 13.19
C LEU A 196 15.02 -7.96 14.62
N LYS A 197 15.48 -7.21 15.63
CA LYS A 197 14.98 -7.33 17.01
C LYS A 197 13.50 -6.94 17.15
N ILE A 198 13.06 -5.89 16.45
CA ILE A 198 11.65 -5.48 16.45
C ILE A 198 10.79 -6.55 15.78
N GLN A 199 11.24 -7.09 14.64
CA GLN A 199 10.54 -8.16 13.91
C GLN A 199 10.44 -9.44 14.74
N SER A 200 11.52 -9.84 15.42
CA SER A 200 11.50 -11.02 16.29
C SER A 200 10.56 -10.82 17.47
N MET A 201 10.53 -9.64 18.08
CA MET A 201 9.61 -9.33 19.18
C MET A 201 8.14 -9.35 18.72
N ILE A 202 7.83 -8.81 17.54
CA ILE A 202 6.49 -8.93 16.93
C ILE A 202 6.12 -10.40 16.74
N ALA A 203 7.03 -11.24 16.24
CA ALA A 203 6.79 -12.66 16.05
C ALA A 203 6.51 -13.37 17.38
N VAL A 204 7.26 -13.05 18.44
CA VAL A 204 7.02 -13.56 19.80
C VAL A 204 5.64 -13.17 20.30
N ILE A 205 5.24 -11.89 20.17
CA ILE A 205 3.91 -11.44 20.60
C ILE A 205 2.80 -12.19 19.84
N LYS A 206 2.96 -12.39 18.53
CA LYS A 206 1.99 -13.13 17.70
C LYS A 206 1.83 -14.60 18.10
N GLN A 207 2.84 -15.21 18.72
CA GLN A 207 2.78 -16.59 19.21
C GLN A 207 2.12 -16.71 20.59
N THR A 208 1.90 -15.60 21.31
CA THR A 208 1.28 -15.65 22.64
C THR A 208 -0.20 -16.06 22.56
N ASN A 209 -0.68 -16.77 23.59
CA ASN A 209 -2.11 -17.11 23.73
C ASN A 209 -3.00 -15.86 23.69
N PHE A 210 -2.51 -14.74 24.23
CA PHE A 210 -3.17 -13.44 24.17
C PHE A 210 -3.52 -13.05 22.72
N TYR A 211 -2.54 -13.08 21.82
CA TYR A 211 -2.75 -12.73 20.42
C TYR A 211 -3.62 -13.77 19.69
N CYS A 212 -3.35 -15.06 19.88
CA CYS A 212 -4.08 -16.14 19.21
C CYS A 212 -5.59 -16.15 19.52
N LEU A 213 -5.97 -15.75 20.73
CA LEU A 213 -7.38 -15.67 21.15
C LEU A 213 -8.07 -14.41 20.63
N LEU A 214 -7.40 -13.26 20.69
CA LEU A 214 -8.01 -11.96 20.40
C LEU A 214 -7.95 -11.55 18.93
N SER A 215 -6.97 -12.03 18.16
CA SER A 215 -6.81 -11.71 16.74
C SER A 215 -7.95 -12.21 15.84
N LYS A 216 -8.71 -13.22 16.29
CA LYS A 216 -9.87 -13.78 15.58
C LYS A 216 -11.14 -12.94 15.76
N LEU A 217 -11.13 -11.99 16.70
CA LEU A 217 -12.26 -11.14 17.00
C LEU A 217 -12.32 -9.95 16.04
N PRO A 218 -13.52 -9.38 15.81
CA PRO A 218 -13.63 -8.21 14.94
C PRO A 218 -12.76 -7.06 15.47
N PRO A 219 -12.18 -6.23 14.59
CA PRO A 219 -11.40 -5.06 15.00
C PRO A 219 -12.29 -4.04 15.72
N ILE A 220 -11.66 -3.18 16.52
CA ILE A 220 -12.33 -2.02 17.14
C ILE A 220 -12.20 -0.83 16.20
N GLU A 221 -13.31 -0.15 15.91
CA GLU A 221 -13.33 1.03 15.03
C GLU A 221 -13.06 2.33 15.81
N PHE A 222 -13.66 2.50 16.98
CA PHE A 222 -13.58 3.72 17.78
C PHE A 222 -12.92 3.48 19.12
N ILE A 223 -11.89 4.28 19.42
CA ILE A 223 -11.14 4.15 20.66
C ILE A 223 -11.48 5.30 21.60
N ASN A 224 -12.22 4.99 22.65
CA ASN A 224 -12.47 5.86 23.79
C ASN A 224 -11.50 5.57 24.94
N PRO A 225 -11.09 6.61 25.69
CA PRO A 225 -10.26 6.44 26.88
C PRO A 225 -11.07 5.80 28.01
N THR A 226 -10.63 4.65 28.50
CA THR A 226 -11.19 3.97 29.69
C THR A 226 -10.29 4.12 30.89
N ASN A 227 -10.79 3.79 32.09
CA ASN A 227 -9.99 3.86 33.33
C ASN A 227 -8.71 2.99 33.25
N ILE A 228 -8.79 1.82 32.62
CA ILE A 228 -7.62 0.95 32.42
C ILE A 228 -6.62 1.61 31.45
N LEU A 229 -7.09 2.16 30.32
CA LEU A 229 -6.21 2.89 29.40
C LEU A 229 -5.60 4.16 30.00
N ILE A 230 -6.25 4.80 30.98
CA ILE A 230 -5.76 6.03 31.59
C ILE A 230 -4.80 5.75 32.76
N HIS A 231 -5.12 4.78 33.62
CA HIS A 231 -4.45 4.63 34.92
C HIS A 231 -3.40 3.51 34.96
N GLU A 232 -3.56 2.44 34.18
CA GLU A 232 -2.56 1.36 34.16
C GLU A 232 -1.32 1.78 33.34
N LEU A 233 -0.13 1.67 33.92
CA LEU A 233 1.11 2.21 33.35
C LEU A 233 1.39 1.71 31.92
N SER A 234 1.29 0.40 31.70
CA SER A 234 1.57 -0.22 30.40
C SER A 234 0.50 0.11 29.35
N TYR A 235 -0.78 0.08 29.74
CA TYR A 235 -1.89 0.43 28.85
C TYR A 235 -1.89 1.93 28.53
N ASN A 236 -1.59 2.78 29.51
CA ASN A 236 -1.50 4.21 29.34
C ASN A 236 -0.37 4.63 28.41
N TYR A 237 0.78 3.97 28.51
CA TYR A 237 1.86 4.19 27.55
C TYR A 237 1.42 3.85 26.13
N CYS A 238 0.83 2.66 25.94
CA CYS A 238 0.32 2.21 24.65
C CYS A 238 -0.77 3.15 24.10
N TYR A 239 -1.68 3.63 24.96
CA TYR A 239 -2.73 4.57 24.60
C TYR A 239 -2.16 5.93 24.20
N LYS A 240 -1.24 6.52 24.99
CA LYS A 240 -0.57 7.78 24.64
C LYS A 240 0.24 7.66 23.35
N PHE A 241 0.92 6.53 23.16
CA PHE A 241 1.64 6.24 21.92
C PHE A 241 0.67 6.19 20.73
N TYR A 242 -0.46 5.52 20.89
CA TYR A 242 -1.50 5.47 19.86
C TYR A 242 -2.07 6.85 19.55
N VAL A 243 -2.38 7.64 20.58
CA VAL A 243 -2.93 9.00 20.41
C VAL A 243 -1.93 9.91 19.68
N LYS A 244 -0.65 9.87 20.06
CA LYS A 244 0.41 10.69 19.44
C LYS A 244 0.63 10.34 17.97
N ASN A 245 0.56 9.06 17.61
CA ASN A 245 1.07 8.56 16.34
C ASN A 245 -0.02 8.19 15.33
N PHE A 246 -1.16 7.69 15.80
CA PHE A 246 -2.20 7.06 14.98
C PHE A 246 -3.58 7.72 15.12
N LEU A 247 -3.94 8.23 16.30
CA LEU A 247 -5.18 9.01 16.47
C LEU A 247 -4.98 10.40 15.85
N ASN A 248 -5.89 10.83 14.97
CA ASN A 248 -5.92 12.15 14.32
C ASN A 248 -4.91 12.46 13.20
N LYS A 249 -4.48 11.48 12.38
CA LYS A 249 -3.87 11.77 11.06
C LYS A 249 -4.80 11.37 9.92
N THR A 250 -5.90 12.13 9.87
CA THR A 250 -6.90 12.37 8.80
C THR A 250 -7.39 11.19 7.95
N GLU A 251 -8.71 11.17 7.78
CA GLU A 251 -9.55 10.26 6.99
C GLU A 251 -9.26 10.25 5.47
N ASN A 252 -8.25 10.99 4.99
CA ASN A 252 -7.94 11.15 3.55
C ASN A 252 -6.45 10.92 3.22
N ASN A 253 -5.84 9.89 3.82
CA ASN A 253 -4.45 9.52 3.53
C ASN A 253 -4.19 9.17 2.06
N ASP A 254 -5.20 8.69 1.34
CA ASP A 254 -5.09 8.41 -0.10
C ASP A 254 -5.13 9.69 -0.95
N ASN A 255 -5.86 10.73 -0.54
CA ASN A 255 -5.83 12.05 -1.22
C ASN A 255 -4.44 12.68 -1.11
N LEU A 256 -3.87 12.63 0.09
CA LEU A 256 -2.52 13.13 0.34
C LEU A 256 -1.47 12.42 -0.51
N TYR A 257 -1.59 11.09 -0.64
CA TYR A 257 -0.70 10.32 -1.50
C TYR A 257 -0.95 10.59 -2.98
N TYR A 258 -2.21 10.75 -3.40
CA TYR A 258 -2.59 11.15 -4.75
C TYR A 258 -1.94 12.48 -5.16
N ASP A 259 -2.01 13.49 -4.30
CA ASP A 259 -1.41 14.80 -4.55
C ASP A 259 0.11 14.71 -4.71
N PHE A 260 0.76 13.89 -3.88
CA PHE A 260 2.18 13.58 -4.02
C PHE A 260 2.52 12.90 -5.35
N VAL A 261 1.73 11.90 -5.76
CA VAL A 261 1.94 11.21 -7.05
C VAL A 261 1.85 12.20 -8.21
N ILE A 262 0.87 13.09 -8.21
CA ILE A 262 0.74 14.13 -9.24
C ILE A 262 1.96 15.07 -9.23
N LEU A 263 2.43 15.49 -8.06
CA LEU A 263 3.65 16.30 -7.95
C LEU A 263 4.86 15.60 -8.55
N THR A 264 5.06 14.32 -8.25
CA THR A 264 6.20 13.56 -8.80
C THR A 264 6.13 13.52 -10.33
N LEU A 265 4.93 13.34 -10.91
CA LEU A 265 4.72 13.36 -12.35
C LEU A 265 5.06 14.72 -12.96
N LEU A 266 4.54 15.80 -12.37
CA LEU A 266 4.79 17.19 -12.82
C LEU A 266 6.25 17.62 -12.65
N SER A 267 6.98 17.00 -11.73
CA SER A 267 8.43 17.24 -11.57
C SER A 267 9.25 16.68 -12.73
N VAL A 268 8.79 15.58 -13.34
CA VAL A 268 9.49 14.88 -14.42
C VAL A 268 9.05 15.39 -15.79
N LEU A 269 7.75 15.63 -15.98
CA LEU A 269 7.18 16.02 -17.26
C LEU A 269 6.88 17.52 -17.31
N PRO A 270 7.29 18.24 -18.38
CA PRO A 270 7.14 19.68 -18.48
C PRO A 270 5.72 20.09 -18.91
N PHE A 271 4.69 19.66 -18.18
CA PHE A 271 3.33 20.14 -18.40
C PHE A 271 3.26 21.65 -18.10
N PRO A 272 2.59 22.46 -18.94
CA PRO A 272 2.44 23.89 -18.71
C PRO A 272 1.35 24.13 -17.66
N VAL A 273 1.73 23.98 -16.39
CA VAL A 273 0.84 24.18 -15.24
C VAL A 273 0.92 25.61 -14.68
N ASP A 274 1.97 26.35 -15.05
CA ASP A 274 2.25 27.72 -14.58
C ASP A 274 1.63 28.83 -15.44
N ASP A 275 1.11 28.50 -16.63
CA ASP A 275 0.37 29.48 -17.43
C ASP A 275 -1.01 29.67 -16.80
N LYS A 276 -1.48 30.93 -16.74
CA LYS A 276 -2.82 31.38 -16.27
C LYS A 276 -4.04 30.68 -16.94
N ARG A 277 -3.81 29.60 -17.67
CA ARG A 277 -4.74 28.76 -18.42
C ARG A 277 -5.02 27.41 -17.76
N VAL A 278 -4.22 26.94 -16.79
CA VAL A 278 -4.48 25.67 -16.06
C VAL A 278 -4.76 25.99 -14.60
N ASN A 279 -6.03 25.87 -14.20
CA ASN A 279 -6.44 26.11 -12.82
C ASN A 279 -6.08 24.91 -11.93
N LEU A 280 -4.98 25.01 -11.20
CA LEU A 280 -4.73 24.16 -10.02
C LEU A 280 -5.52 24.72 -8.83
N ARG A 281 -6.31 23.88 -8.17
CA ARG A 281 -7.03 24.26 -6.95
C ARG A 281 -7.16 23.07 -6.01
N PHE A 282 -7.18 23.33 -4.71
CA PHE A 282 -7.59 22.33 -3.74
C PHE A 282 -9.12 22.34 -3.59
N ASP A 283 -9.73 21.16 -3.47
CA ASP A 283 -11.15 21.04 -3.12
C ASP A 283 -11.38 21.06 -1.60
N GLU A 284 -12.64 20.92 -1.18
CA GLU A 284 -13.04 20.90 0.24
C GLU A 284 -12.45 19.72 1.03
N TYR A 285 -11.92 18.71 0.33
CA TYR A 285 -11.30 17.51 0.89
C TYR A 285 -9.78 17.53 0.81
N ASP A 286 -9.20 18.71 0.58
CA ASP A 286 -7.75 18.93 0.44
C ASP A 286 -7.10 18.11 -0.68
N ARG A 287 -7.86 17.80 -1.75
CA ARG A 287 -7.32 17.13 -2.94
C ARG A 287 -6.99 18.15 -4.03
N LEU A 288 -5.84 17.97 -4.68
CA LEU A 288 -5.42 18.76 -5.83
C LEU A 288 -6.29 18.43 -7.06
N ARG A 289 -7.01 19.44 -7.55
CA ARG A 289 -7.79 19.43 -8.79
C ARG A 289 -7.05 20.20 -9.87
N PHE A 290 -7.05 19.66 -11.08
CA PHE A 290 -6.39 20.28 -12.22
C PHE A 290 -7.22 20.14 -13.49
N GLU A 291 -7.15 21.16 -14.36
CA GLU A 291 -7.75 21.11 -15.68
C GLU A 291 -6.87 20.29 -16.65
N PRO A 292 -7.46 19.65 -17.69
CA PRO A 292 -6.69 18.85 -18.62
C PRO A 292 -5.56 19.63 -19.27
N SER A 293 -4.33 19.15 -19.09
CA SER A 293 -3.13 19.78 -19.63
C SER A 293 -2.52 18.91 -20.74
N ARG A 294 -1.76 19.54 -21.64
CA ARG A 294 -1.09 18.83 -22.74
C ARG A 294 0.34 19.30 -22.92
N VAL A 295 1.23 18.37 -23.22
CA VAL A 295 2.63 18.64 -23.56
C VAL A 295 2.98 17.93 -24.86
N LYS A 296 3.67 18.62 -25.77
CA LYS A 296 4.13 18.06 -27.03
C LYS A 296 5.60 17.67 -26.90
N ILE A 297 5.91 16.40 -27.17
CA ILE A 297 7.25 15.81 -27.17
C ILE A 297 7.47 15.21 -28.57
N GLY A 298 8.16 15.95 -29.44
CA GLY A 298 8.32 15.56 -30.84
C GLY A 298 6.95 15.43 -31.54
N ASN A 299 6.66 14.23 -32.05
CA ASN A 299 5.39 13.91 -32.74
C ASN A 299 4.32 13.34 -31.80
N VAL A 300 4.61 13.27 -30.50
CA VAL A 300 3.68 12.80 -29.48
C VAL A 300 3.14 13.98 -28.69
N ILE A 301 1.85 13.98 -28.42
CA ILE A 301 1.18 14.90 -27.49
C ILE A 301 0.66 14.07 -26.33
N LEU A 302 1.24 14.27 -25.15
CA LEU A 302 0.74 13.69 -23.91
C LEU A 302 -0.33 14.62 -23.34
N ARG A 303 -1.51 14.08 -23.04
CA ARG A 303 -2.61 14.81 -22.39
C ARG A 303 -2.91 14.19 -21.05
N LEU A 304 -2.80 14.98 -19.99
CA LEU A 304 -3.10 14.60 -18.62
C LEU A 304 -4.50 15.13 -18.25
N SER A 305 -5.34 14.30 -17.64
CA SER A 305 -6.67 14.68 -17.16
C SER A 305 -7.06 13.95 -15.89
N GLU A 306 -7.92 14.55 -15.07
CA GLU A 306 -8.29 14.02 -13.76
C GLU A 306 -9.53 13.10 -13.82
N ASP A 307 -9.56 12.00 -13.06
CA ASP A 307 -10.84 11.35 -12.71
C ASP A 307 -11.50 12.13 -11.57
N LYS A 308 -12.57 12.86 -11.89
CA LYS A 308 -13.30 13.68 -10.92
C LYS A 308 -13.97 12.85 -9.82
N LYS A 309 -14.31 11.59 -10.08
CA LYS A 309 -15.06 10.71 -9.16
C LYS A 309 -14.16 9.76 -8.37
N GLY A 310 -13.06 9.31 -8.96
CA GLY A 310 -12.10 8.38 -8.34
C GLY A 310 -10.78 9.02 -7.94
N LEU A 311 -9.94 8.29 -7.21
CA LEU A 311 -8.54 8.67 -6.93
C LEU A 311 -7.65 8.20 -8.05
N GLY A 312 -7.84 8.76 -9.24
CA GLY A 312 -7.07 8.40 -10.42
C GLY A 312 -6.99 9.52 -11.42
N PHE A 313 -6.12 9.34 -12.40
CA PHE A 313 -5.96 10.26 -13.51
C PHE A 313 -5.73 9.48 -14.80
N ILE A 314 -6.01 10.15 -15.90
CA ILE A 314 -5.97 9.61 -17.25
C ILE A 314 -4.83 10.29 -17.99
N LEU A 315 -3.95 9.48 -18.55
CA LEU A 315 -2.88 9.93 -19.42
C LEU A 315 -3.15 9.41 -20.83
N ASN A 316 -3.33 10.32 -21.78
CA ASN A 316 -3.53 9.98 -23.17
C ASN A 316 -2.27 10.30 -23.96
N THR A 317 -1.85 9.36 -24.79
CA THR A 317 -0.77 9.55 -25.75
C THR A 317 -1.39 9.73 -27.12
N LEU A 318 -1.30 10.93 -27.68
CA LEU A 318 -1.82 11.25 -29.01
C LEU A 318 -0.64 11.37 -29.98
N ILE A 319 -0.67 10.65 -31.09
CA ILE A 319 0.31 10.78 -32.15
C ILE A 319 -0.20 11.80 -33.15
N ALA A 320 0.61 12.82 -33.44
CA ALA A 320 0.31 13.82 -34.44
C ALA A 320 1.28 13.73 -35.61
N ASP A 321 0.76 13.89 -36.83
CA ASP A 321 1.58 14.07 -38.02
C ASP A 321 2.33 15.42 -37.97
N ASN A 322 3.27 15.62 -38.89
CA ASN A 322 3.99 16.88 -39.10
C ASN A 322 3.01 18.07 -39.35
N GLY A 323 1.82 17.79 -39.89
CA GLY A 323 0.73 18.76 -40.06
C GLY A 323 -0.15 18.99 -38.82
N GLY A 324 0.12 18.32 -37.69
CA GLY A 324 -0.64 18.46 -36.44
C GLY A 324 -1.96 17.69 -36.37
N LYS A 325 -2.31 16.92 -37.40
CA LYS A 325 -3.47 16.02 -37.39
C LYS A 325 -3.17 14.80 -36.52
N ILE A 326 -4.10 14.44 -35.64
CA ILE A 326 -3.99 13.25 -34.79
C ILE A 326 -4.18 12.01 -35.68
N ILE A 327 -3.19 11.14 -35.70
CA ILE A 327 -3.16 9.89 -36.46
C ILE A 327 -3.71 8.76 -35.61
N ASP A 328 -3.24 8.67 -34.37
CA ASP A 328 -3.51 7.56 -33.48
C ASP A 328 -3.50 8.03 -32.01
N TYR A 329 -4.10 7.24 -31.12
CA TYR A 329 -4.12 7.54 -29.70
C TYR A 329 -4.15 6.28 -28.84
N SER A 330 -3.57 6.38 -27.65
CA SER A 330 -3.73 5.41 -26.57
C SER A 330 -4.07 6.11 -25.26
N THR A 331 -4.81 5.42 -24.42
CA THR A 331 -5.43 5.94 -23.21
C THR A 331 -5.09 5.04 -22.03
N TYR A 332 -4.45 5.62 -21.03
CA TYR A 332 -4.00 4.91 -19.83
C TYR A 332 -4.72 5.46 -18.60
N TYR A 333 -5.27 4.58 -17.79
CA TYR A 333 -5.86 4.94 -16.50
C TYR A 333 -4.91 4.58 -15.37
N LEU A 334 -4.59 5.56 -14.52
CA LEU A 334 -3.69 5.41 -13.37
C LEU A 334 -4.51 5.59 -12.10
N LEU A 335 -4.76 4.48 -11.40
CA LEU A 335 -5.44 4.46 -10.10
C LEU A 335 -4.42 4.62 -8.99
N VAL A 336 -4.62 5.57 -8.10
CA VAL A 336 -3.74 5.80 -6.95
C VAL A 336 -4.38 5.20 -5.70
N SER A 337 -3.61 4.37 -4.99
CA SER A 337 -3.96 3.85 -3.68
C SER A 337 -2.70 3.80 -2.83
N LYS A 338 -2.73 4.29 -1.59
CA LYS A 338 -1.50 4.30 -0.76
C LYS A 338 -0.99 2.89 -0.48
N ASN A 339 -1.88 1.96 -0.19
CA ASN A 339 -1.51 0.57 0.12
C ASN A 339 -2.15 -0.38 -0.88
N TYR A 340 -1.44 -1.44 -1.24
CA TYR A 340 -1.93 -2.58 -1.98
C TYR A 340 -1.54 -3.86 -1.22
N ASN A 341 -2.53 -4.46 -0.56
CA ASN A 341 -2.39 -5.60 0.34
C ASN A 341 -3.52 -6.62 0.12
N SER A 342 -3.44 -7.77 0.78
CA SER A 342 -4.44 -8.84 0.65
C SER A 342 -5.86 -8.42 1.04
N GLU A 343 -6.01 -7.40 1.89
CA GLU A 343 -7.31 -6.92 2.38
C GLU A 343 -8.02 -6.02 1.36
N ASN A 344 -7.28 -5.14 0.68
CA ASN A 344 -7.86 -4.16 -0.24
C ASN A 344 -7.71 -4.53 -1.72
N MET A 345 -6.91 -5.55 -2.04
CA MET A 345 -6.66 -6.03 -3.41
C MET A 345 -7.96 -6.31 -4.18
N ALA A 346 -8.94 -6.97 -3.56
CA ALA A 346 -10.20 -7.29 -4.21
C ALA A 346 -10.99 -6.03 -4.61
N ILE A 347 -11.02 -5.02 -3.73
CA ILE A 347 -11.73 -3.75 -3.95
C ILE A 347 -11.06 -2.96 -5.08
N ILE A 348 -9.73 -2.84 -5.02
CA ILE A 348 -8.93 -2.10 -6.02
C ILE A 348 -9.04 -2.77 -7.39
N ASN A 349 -8.94 -4.10 -7.45
CA ASN A 349 -9.05 -4.83 -8.71
C ASN A 349 -10.47 -4.76 -9.30
N ASN A 350 -11.51 -4.76 -8.49
CA ASN A 350 -12.88 -4.55 -8.97
C ASN A 350 -13.04 -3.15 -9.56
N ALA A 351 -12.51 -2.11 -8.90
CA ALA A 351 -12.53 -0.74 -9.42
C ALA A 351 -11.78 -0.61 -10.76
N LEU A 352 -10.68 -1.36 -10.96
CA LEU A 352 -9.96 -1.39 -12.23
C LEU A 352 -10.72 -2.15 -13.31
N ARG A 353 -11.36 -3.28 -12.99
CA ARG A 353 -12.15 -4.08 -13.95
C ARG A 353 -13.25 -3.25 -14.61
N GLU A 354 -13.91 -2.38 -13.85
CA GLU A 354 -14.91 -1.46 -14.41
C GLU A 354 -14.31 -0.47 -15.43
N LYS A 355 -13.03 -0.12 -15.25
CA LYS A 355 -12.30 0.87 -16.06
C LYS A 355 -11.59 0.24 -17.24
N GLN A 356 -11.18 -1.03 -17.15
CA GLN A 356 -10.50 -1.79 -18.22
C GLN A 356 -11.29 -1.84 -19.54
N ASN A 357 -12.62 -1.74 -19.48
CA ASN A 357 -13.45 -1.70 -20.69
C ASN A 357 -13.42 -0.33 -21.42
N ARG A 358 -12.85 0.71 -20.79
CA ARG A 358 -12.87 2.10 -21.31
C ARG A 358 -11.49 2.65 -21.67
N PHE A 359 -10.44 1.97 -21.26
CA PHE A 359 -9.05 2.41 -21.43
C PHE A 359 -8.21 1.25 -21.96
N ASP A 360 -7.18 1.56 -22.74
CA ASP A 360 -6.34 0.56 -23.40
C ASP A 360 -5.46 -0.19 -22.39
N ASP A 361 -5.03 0.53 -21.33
CA ASP A 361 -4.36 -0.07 -20.19
C ASP A 361 -4.68 0.62 -18.86
N CYS A 362 -4.55 -0.12 -17.77
CA CYS A 362 -4.85 0.35 -16.43
C CYS A 362 -3.73 -0.02 -15.45
N PHE A 363 -3.20 0.96 -14.73
CA PHE A 363 -2.10 0.80 -13.79
C PHE A 363 -2.51 1.22 -12.37
N ILE A 364 -1.94 0.55 -11.38
CA ILE A 364 -2.04 0.92 -9.97
C ILE A 364 -0.77 1.65 -9.58
N ILE A 365 -0.90 2.84 -9.01
CA ILE A 365 0.19 3.53 -8.34
C ILE A 365 0.02 3.34 -6.84
N THR A 366 1.03 2.75 -6.20
CA THR A 366 1.01 2.49 -4.76
C THR A 366 2.31 2.84 -4.08
N LEU A 367 2.21 3.24 -2.82
CA LEU A 367 3.38 3.44 -1.96
C LEU A 367 3.89 2.08 -1.48
N ASN A 368 2.95 1.21 -1.09
CA ASN A 368 3.25 -0.08 -0.50
C ASN A 368 2.57 -1.19 -1.27
N ASN A 369 3.38 -2.08 -1.84
CA ASN A 369 2.92 -3.32 -2.41
C ASN A 369 3.42 -4.45 -1.52
N THR A 370 2.51 -5.07 -0.78
CA THR A 370 2.81 -6.25 0.06
C THR A 370 2.50 -7.56 -0.66
N THR A 371 1.98 -7.48 -1.88
CA THR A 371 1.69 -8.64 -2.72
C THR A 371 2.91 -9.02 -3.55
N LEU A 372 2.98 -10.29 -3.97
CA LEU A 372 4.00 -10.77 -4.90
C LEU A 372 3.76 -10.29 -6.35
N ASN A 373 2.59 -9.72 -6.62
CA ASN A 373 2.22 -9.26 -7.95
C ASN A 373 2.90 -7.90 -8.22
N GLN A 374 3.65 -7.79 -9.32
CA GLN A 374 4.30 -6.55 -9.76
C GLN A 374 3.77 -6.04 -11.10
N ASP A 375 2.90 -6.80 -11.78
CA ASP A 375 2.43 -6.41 -13.10
C ASP A 375 1.45 -5.25 -12.99
N HIS A 376 1.62 -4.24 -13.85
CA HIS A 376 0.79 -3.03 -13.90
C HIS A 376 0.74 -2.26 -12.56
N ILE A 377 1.71 -2.48 -11.67
CA ILE A 377 1.84 -1.79 -10.39
C ILE A 377 3.10 -0.92 -10.40
N LEU A 378 2.91 0.39 -10.35
CA LEU A 378 3.97 1.38 -10.22
C LEU A 378 4.16 1.71 -8.73
N ASN A 379 5.30 1.29 -8.16
CA ASN A 379 5.60 1.54 -6.76
C ASN A 379 6.36 2.87 -6.58
N ILE A 380 5.65 3.96 -6.24
CA ILE A 380 6.23 5.30 -6.10
C ILE A 380 6.40 5.63 -4.62
N ARG A 381 7.66 5.77 -4.19
CA ARG A 381 8.06 5.95 -2.79
C ARG A 381 8.70 7.31 -2.50
N PHE A 382 8.74 7.66 -1.22
CA PHE A 382 9.35 8.90 -0.70
C PHE A 382 10.84 8.76 -0.36
N SER A 383 11.30 7.54 -0.07
CA SER A 383 12.67 7.25 0.37
C SER A 383 13.74 7.56 -0.68
N ASN A 384 13.40 7.42 -1.95
CA ASN A 384 14.36 7.50 -3.03
C ASN A 384 13.82 8.35 -4.20
N ASN A 385 14.73 9.01 -4.92
CA ASN A 385 14.41 9.67 -6.19
C ASN A 385 14.10 8.66 -7.33
N SER A 386 13.72 7.42 -7.00
CA SER A 386 13.39 6.38 -7.97
C SER A 386 12.12 6.73 -8.75
N PHE A 387 11.23 7.57 -8.19
CA PHE A 387 10.04 8.05 -8.88
C PHE A 387 10.37 8.69 -10.23
N LYS A 388 11.54 9.36 -10.35
CA LYS A 388 11.98 9.95 -11.61
C LYS A 388 12.21 8.89 -12.68
N LEU A 389 12.94 7.83 -12.33
CA LEU A 389 13.22 6.71 -13.22
C LEU A 389 11.93 5.95 -13.58
N ILE A 390 11.02 5.77 -12.62
CA ILE A 390 9.71 5.12 -12.84
C ILE A 390 8.90 5.90 -13.86
N TRP A 391 8.77 7.22 -13.68
CA TRP A 391 8.04 8.08 -14.61
C TRP A 391 8.70 8.14 -15.99
N GLU A 392 10.03 8.26 -16.04
CA GLU A 392 10.77 8.23 -17.31
C GLU A 392 10.56 6.92 -18.06
N ASN A 393 10.62 5.78 -17.38
CA ASN A 393 10.40 4.47 -17.98
C ASN A 393 8.95 4.28 -18.42
N PHE A 394 7.99 4.73 -17.60
CA PHE A 394 6.57 4.70 -17.96
C PHE A 394 6.29 5.53 -19.21
N VAL A 395 6.86 6.74 -19.30
CA VAL A 395 6.74 7.60 -20.49
C VAL A 395 7.41 6.99 -21.71
N LYS A 396 8.60 6.39 -21.55
CA LYS A 396 9.27 5.66 -22.64
C LYS A 396 8.42 4.51 -23.16
N GLN A 397 7.75 3.76 -22.28
CA GLN A 397 6.83 2.69 -22.66
C GLN A 397 5.71 3.20 -23.56
N MET A 398 5.12 4.35 -23.23
CA MET A 398 4.05 4.96 -24.03
C MET A 398 4.53 5.59 -25.33
N THR A 399 5.81 5.95 -25.41
CA THR A 399 6.42 6.69 -26.53
C THR A 399 7.41 5.85 -27.33
N PHE A 400 7.33 4.53 -27.22
CA PHE A 400 8.28 3.64 -27.84
C PHE A 400 7.96 3.42 -29.33
N PHE A 401 8.74 4.07 -30.19
CA PHE A 401 8.66 3.93 -31.65
C PHE A 401 9.86 3.19 -32.21
N ILE A 402 9.61 2.29 -33.15
CA ILE A 402 10.62 1.63 -33.96
C ILE A 402 10.42 2.08 -35.41
N ASP A 403 11.46 2.61 -36.04
CA ASP A 403 11.49 2.83 -37.49
C ASP A 403 11.56 1.46 -38.19
N VAL A 404 10.65 1.21 -39.14
CA VAL A 404 10.55 -0.07 -39.85
C VAL A 404 10.66 0.17 -41.35
N GLU A 405 11.61 -0.49 -42.01
CA GLU A 405 11.79 -0.42 -43.48
C GLU A 405 10.73 -1.24 -44.23
N ASP A 406 10.43 -2.45 -43.73
CA ASP A 406 9.36 -3.32 -44.25
C ASP A 406 8.40 -3.76 -43.13
N ASP A 407 7.14 -3.34 -43.25
CA ASP A 407 6.08 -3.64 -42.30
C ASP A 407 5.43 -5.02 -42.51
N SER A 408 5.76 -5.71 -43.61
CA SER A 408 5.16 -7.00 -44.01
C SER A 408 5.22 -8.05 -42.90
N TYR A 409 6.33 -8.12 -42.16
CA TYR A 409 6.52 -9.03 -41.04
C TYR A 409 5.56 -8.71 -39.88
N TYR A 410 5.48 -7.44 -39.48
CA TYR A 410 4.62 -6.97 -38.38
C TYR A 410 3.14 -6.85 -38.77
N LEU A 411 2.80 -7.15 -40.03
CA LEU A 411 1.40 -7.40 -40.42
C LEU A 411 0.85 -8.67 -39.78
N ASN A 412 1.68 -9.69 -39.63
CA ASN A 412 1.26 -11.02 -39.20
C ASN A 412 1.96 -11.50 -37.93
N ASN A 413 3.06 -10.86 -37.51
CA ASN A 413 3.85 -11.28 -36.35
C ASN A 413 3.91 -10.19 -35.28
N CYS A 414 3.85 -10.60 -34.02
CA CYS A 414 3.90 -9.72 -32.86
C CYS A 414 5.34 -9.21 -32.70
N PRO A 415 5.54 -7.88 -32.58
CA PRO A 415 6.88 -7.31 -32.41
C PRO A 415 7.50 -7.59 -31.03
N VAL A 416 6.70 -7.99 -30.05
CA VAL A 416 7.14 -8.21 -28.67
C VAL A 416 7.53 -9.66 -28.41
N CYS A 417 6.74 -10.63 -28.90
CA CYS A 417 6.99 -12.06 -28.63
C CYS A 417 7.19 -12.91 -29.89
N GLY A 418 7.10 -12.32 -31.09
CA GLY A 418 7.26 -13.03 -32.36
C GLY A 418 6.07 -13.92 -32.77
N SER A 419 5.05 -14.07 -31.93
CA SER A 419 3.86 -14.90 -32.23
C SER A 419 3.07 -14.37 -33.44
N ASP A 420 2.57 -15.27 -34.26
CA ASP A 420 1.71 -15.04 -35.42
C ASP A 420 0.22 -14.86 -35.06
N LEU A 421 -0.16 -15.13 -33.81
CA LEU A 421 -1.52 -15.03 -33.32
C LEU A 421 -1.90 -13.59 -33.00
N ILE A 422 -2.27 -12.82 -34.02
CA ILE A 422 -2.65 -11.41 -33.90
C ILE A 422 -4.10 -11.18 -34.26
N ILE A 423 -4.81 -10.49 -33.37
CA ILE A 423 -6.15 -9.96 -33.60
C ILE A 423 -5.98 -8.60 -34.29
N LYS A 424 -6.51 -8.49 -35.51
CA LYS A 424 -6.43 -7.27 -36.33
C LYS A 424 -7.68 -6.43 -36.11
N GLY A 425 -7.54 -5.29 -35.41
CA GLY A 425 -8.53 -4.21 -35.42
C GLY A 425 -8.34 -3.29 -36.62
N ASN A 426 -9.11 -2.20 -36.69
CA ASN A 426 -9.02 -1.22 -37.79
C ASN A 426 -7.66 -0.50 -37.85
N GLN A 427 -7.02 -0.25 -36.71
CA GLN A 427 -5.72 0.44 -36.60
C GLN A 427 -4.82 -0.18 -35.53
N GLU A 428 -5.43 -0.68 -34.45
CA GLU A 428 -4.75 -1.41 -33.37
C GLU A 428 -4.64 -2.91 -33.67
N LYS A 429 -3.50 -3.49 -33.30
CA LYS A 429 -3.27 -4.94 -33.32
C LYS A 429 -2.96 -5.46 -31.93
N VAL A 430 -3.58 -6.58 -31.57
CA VAL A 430 -3.41 -7.20 -30.26
C VAL A 430 -2.86 -8.61 -30.42
N CYS A 431 -1.75 -8.91 -29.77
CA CYS A 431 -1.19 -10.26 -29.74
C CYS A 431 -1.98 -11.16 -28.79
N PHE A 432 -2.43 -12.34 -29.21
CA PHE A 432 -3.12 -13.28 -28.32
C PHE A 432 -2.19 -13.87 -27.26
N THR A 433 -0.92 -14.08 -27.62
CA THR A 433 0.08 -14.78 -26.80
C THR A 433 0.61 -13.89 -25.67
N CYS A 434 1.13 -12.71 -25.99
CA CYS A 434 1.68 -11.79 -24.97
C CYS A 434 0.76 -10.61 -24.63
N LYS A 435 -0.40 -10.49 -25.30
CA LYS A 435 -1.35 -9.39 -25.12
C LYS A 435 -0.78 -8.00 -25.32
N SER A 436 0.34 -7.88 -26.02
CA SER A 436 0.86 -6.57 -26.40
C SER A 436 -0.07 -5.92 -27.41
N HIS A 437 -0.25 -4.61 -27.25
CA HIS A 437 -0.95 -3.78 -28.21
C HIS A 437 0.10 -3.01 -29.04
N PHE A 438 -0.13 -2.91 -30.35
CA PHE A 438 0.78 -2.18 -31.24
C PHE A 438 0.08 -1.65 -32.50
N HIS A 439 0.65 -0.60 -33.06
CA HIS A 439 0.13 0.16 -34.20
C HIS A 439 1.21 0.33 -35.26
N LEU A 440 0.81 0.30 -36.53
CA LEU A 440 1.67 0.68 -37.66
C LEU A 440 1.18 2.03 -38.18
N THR A 441 2.04 3.04 -38.12
CA THR A 441 1.70 4.42 -38.50
C THR A 441 2.80 4.98 -39.40
N ASP A 442 2.41 5.80 -40.38
CA ASP A 442 3.37 6.61 -41.14
C ASP A 442 3.48 7.97 -40.47
N ILE A 443 4.68 8.30 -39.99
CA ILE A 443 4.96 9.56 -39.30
C ILE A 443 6.15 10.21 -39.98
N GLY A 444 5.90 11.32 -40.67
CA GLY A 444 6.95 12.08 -41.35
C GLY A 444 7.59 11.37 -42.54
N GLY A 445 6.84 10.53 -43.26
CA GLY A 445 7.30 9.80 -44.44
C GLY A 445 8.12 8.56 -44.14
N LYS A 446 8.10 8.11 -42.88
CA LYS A 446 8.70 6.85 -42.44
C LYS A 446 7.64 5.99 -41.77
N LYS A 447 7.57 4.72 -42.16
CA LYS A 447 6.77 3.72 -41.47
C LYS A 447 7.36 3.47 -40.08
N ARG A 448 6.52 3.60 -39.06
CA ARG A 448 6.87 3.40 -37.67
C ARG A 448 5.92 2.41 -37.02
N LEU A 449 6.51 1.50 -36.25
CA LEU A 449 5.82 0.62 -35.35
C LEU A 449 5.78 1.27 -33.97
N TRP A 450 4.59 1.44 -33.42
CA TRP A 450 4.36 1.91 -32.07
C TRP A 450 3.88 0.74 -31.20
N VAL A 451 4.61 0.43 -30.14
CA VAL A 451 4.16 -0.56 -29.15
C VAL A 451 3.62 0.22 -27.96
N ASN A 452 2.31 0.25 -27.79
CA ASN A 452 1.63 1.06 -26.77
C ASN A 452 1.33 0.27 -25.48
N SER A 453 1.42 -1.07 -25.50
CA SER A 453 1.39 -1.90 -24.28
C SER A 453 2.32 -3.10 -24.42
N PHE A 454 3.14 -3.33 -23.38
CA PHE A 454 4.11 -4.43 -23.31
C PHE A 454 3.59 -5.47 -22.29
N PHE A 455 3.57 -6.75 -22.67
CA PHE A 455 3.26 -7.93 -21.83
C PHE A 455 2.10 -7.78 -20.83
N LYS A 456 0.91 -8.30 -21.17
CA LYS A 456 -0.15 -8.55 -20.18
C LYS A 456 -0.17 -10.04 -19.83
N LYS A 457 0.30 -10.42 -18.63
CA LYS A 457 -0.04 -11.74 -18.08
C LYS A 457 -1.54 -11.75 -17.76
N ASP A 458 -2.22 -12.80 -18.21
CA ASP A 458 -3.66 -12.92 -18.16
C ASP A 458 -4.11 -13.41 -16.77
N TYR A 459 -4.69 -12.52 -15.97
CA TYR A 459 -5.17 -12.81 -14.61
C TYR A 459 -6.54 -13.50 -14.57
N SER A 460 -7.13 -13.84 -15.71
CA SER A 460 -8.42 -14.54 -15.77
C SER A 460 -8.33 -16.06 -15.56
N LYS A 461 -7.11 -16.62 -15.45
CA LYS A 461 -6.88 -18.07 -15.33
C LYS A 461 -6.28 -18.53 -14.00
N GLU A 462 -6.00 -17.62 -13.07
CA GLU A 462 -5.61 -17.97 -11.70
C GLU A 462 -6.71 -17.51 -10.73
N ALA A 463 -7.78 -18.30 -10.67
CA ALA A 463 -8.78 -18.28 -9.61
C ALA A 463 -8.92 -19.71 -9.07
#